data_AF-A0A6M1LJP0-F1
#
_entry.id   AF-A0A6M1LJP0-F1
#
_cell.length_a   1.000
_cell.length_b   1.000
_cell.length_c   1.000
_cell.angle_alpha   90.00
_cell.angle_beta   90.00
_cell.angle_gamma   90.00
#
_symmetry.space_group_name_H-M   'P 1'
#
loop_
_entity.id
_entity.type
_entity.pdbx_description
1 polymer ?
#
loop_
_entity_poly.entity_id
_entity_poly.type
_entity_poly.pdbx_seq_one_letter_code
_entity_poly.pdbx_strand_id
1 'polypeptide(L)' 'MRSHEGQFSDNRPIRRSPQEKKRLLAELKETLAGMKPTASSSLRTTLVARIKELEAELAADRR' A
#
# COMPACT_ATOMS: atom_id res chain seq x y z
N MET A 1 -27.65 5.33 17.55
CA MET A 1 -26.72 6.05 16.63
C MET A 1 -25.55 5.12 16.37
N ARG A 2 -25.28 4.76 15.10
CA ARG A 2 -24.26 3.78 14.73
C ARG A 2 -22.87 4.40 14.89
N SER A 3 -22.00 3.78 15.66
CA SER A 3 -20.62 4.22 15.88
C SER A 3 -19.87 4.28 14.56
N HIS A 4 -19.38 5.47 14.18
CA HIS A 4 -18.42 5.64 13.10
C HIS A 4 -17.04 5.16 13.59
N GLU A 5 -16.80 3.85 13.51
CA GLU A 5 -15.46 3.27 13.65
C GLU A 5 -14.54 3.87 12.58
N GLY A 6 -13.52 4.64 13.01
CA GLY A 6 -12.37 4.94 12.16
C GLY A 6 -12.06 6.40 11.86
N GLN A 7 -12.48 7.37 12.68
CA GLN A 7 -11.86 8.71 12.63
C GLN A 7 -10.44 8.66 13.23
N PHE A 8 -9.47 8.16 12.46
CA PHE A 8 -8.05 8.43 12.69
C PHE A 8 -7.64 9.64 11.85
N SER A 9 -7.95 10.84 12.35
CA SER A 9 -7.40 12.09 11.81
C SER A 9 -6.49 12.71 12.86
N ASP A 10 -5.37 12.06 13.13
CA ASP A 10 -4.25 12.72 13.80
C ASP A 10 -3.43 13.45 12.76
N ASN A 11 -3.43 14.77 12.87
CA ASN A 11 -2.73 15.76 12.05
C ASN A 11 -1.19 15.69 12.24
N ARG A 12 -0.62 14.48 12.19
CA ARG A 12 0.82 14.20 12.09
C ARG A 12 1.09 13.83 10.64
N PRO A 13 2.31 14.05 10.09
CA PRO A 13 2.68 13.44 8.83
C PRO A 13 2.42 11.94 8.99
N ILE A 14 1.39 11.42 8.31
CA ILE A 14 0.82 10.11 8.54
C ILE A 14 1.89 9.10 8.16
N ARG A 15 2.74 8.73 9.13
CA ARG A 15 3.57 7.54 9.03
C ARG A 15 2.57 6.40 8.98
N ARG A 16 2.26 5.95 7.75
CA ARG A 16 1.32 4.86 7.48
C ARG A 16 1.58 3.78 8.52
N SER A 17 0.55 3.46 9.30
CA SER A 17 0.67 2.42 10.31
C SER A 17 1.09 1.09 9.64
N PRO A 18 1.70 0.15 10.36
CA PRO A 18 2.10 -1.13 9.77
C PRO A 18 0.91 -1.88 9.16
N GLN A 19 -0.31 -1.65 9.67
CA GLN A 19 -1.54 -2.19 9.12
C GLN A 19 -1.93 -1.52 7.79
N GLU A 20 -1.85 -0.20 7.70
CA GLU A 20 -2.10 0.54 6.45
C GLU A 20 -1.09 0.20 5.35
N LYS A 21 0.19 0.05 5.72
CA LYS A 21 1.22 -0.41 4.77
C LYS A 21 0.89 -1.81 4.22
N LYS A 22 0.38 -2.73 5.05
CA LYS A 22 -0.09 -4.05 4.58
C LYS A 22 -1.31 -3.96 3.66
N ARG A 23 -2.28 -3.09 3.97
CA ARG A 23 -3.44 -2.85 3.11
C ARG A 23 -3.02 -2.31 1.75
N LEU A 24 -2.16 -1.29 1.74
CA LEU A 24 -1.61 -0.70 0.54
C LEU A 24 -0.81 -1.73 -0.29
N LEU A 25 -0.06 -2.62 0.37
CA LEU A 25 0.64 -3.71 -0.32
C LEU A 25 -0.34 -4.62 -1.08
N ALA A 26 -1.44 -5.01 -0.43
CA ALA A 26 -2.46 -5.86 -1.03
C ALA A 26 -3.12 -5.17 -2.24
N GLU A 27 -3.50 -3.90 -2.08
CA GLU A 27 -4.12 -3.11 -3.14
C GLU A 27 -3.20 -2.93 -4.36
N LEU A 28 -1.91 -2.67 -4.15
CA LEU A 28 -0.93 -2.55 -5.24
C LEU A 28 -0.73 -3.88 -5.98
N LYS A 29 -0.74 -5.01 -5.26
CA LYS A 29 -0.65 -6.35 -5.86
C LYS A 29 -1.90 -6.68 -6.68
N GLU A 30 -3.08 -6.35 -6.16
CA GLU A 30 -4.35 -6.52 -6.89
C GLU A 30 -4.39 -5.65 -8.14
N THR A 31 -3.98 -4.38 -8.03
CA THR A 31 -3.87 -3.46 -9.17
C THR A 31 -2.96 -4.02 -10.24
N LEU A 32 -1.78 -4.53 -9.86
CA LEU A 32 -0.85 -5.15 -10.80
C LEU A 32 -1.44 -6.40 -11.47
N ALA A 33 -2.18 -7.23 -10.73
CA ALA A 33 -2.83 -8.42 -11.25
C ALA A 33 -4.01 -8.08 -12.20
N GLY A 34 -4.73 -6.99 -11.93
CA GLY A 34 -5.83 -6.50 -12.76
C GLY A 34 -5.39 -5.68 -13.98
N MET A 35 -4.10 -5.34 -14.09
CA MET A 35 -3.60 -4.56 -15.23
C MET A 35 -3.69 -5.34 -16.54
N LYS A 36 -4.35 -4.73 -17.53
CA LYS A 36 -4.40 -5.26 -18.90
C LYS A 36 -2.99 -5.41 -19.48
N PRO A 37 -2.74 -6.37 -20.39
CA PRO A 37 -1.46 -6.54 -21.08
C PRO A 37 -1.00 -5.30 -21.89
N THR A 38 -1.95 -4.46 -22.31
CA THR A 38 -1.70 -3.19 -23.01
C THR A 38 -1.30 -2.04 -22.08
N ALA A 39 -1.37 -2.22 -20.76
CA ALA A 39 -0.94 -1.20 -19.82
C ALA A 39 0.57 -0.91 -19.98
N SER A 40 0.96 0.34 -19.72
CA SER A 40 2.33 0.79 -19.92
C SER A 40 3.32 -0.08 -19.14
N SER A 41 4.38 -0.54 -19.83
CA SER A 41 5.47 -1.30 -19.21
C SER A 41 6.13 -0.50 -18.07
N SER A 42 6.28 0.82 -18.24
CA SER A 42 6.84 1.69 -17.21
C SER A 42 5.99 1.70 -15.93
N LEU A 43 4.66 1.70 -16.06
CA LEU A 43 3.76 1.67 -14.90
C LEU A 43 3.87 0.33 -14.14
N ARG A 44 3.96 -0.79 -14.85
CA ARG A 44 4.18 -2.09 -14.20
C ARG A 44 5.49 -2.13 -13.45
N THR A 45 6.58 -1.65 -14.05
CA THR A 45 7.89 -1.61 -13.39
C THR A 45 7.84 -0.75 -12.13
N THR A 46 7.22 0.43 -12.19
CA THR A 46 7.05 1.30 -11.02
C THR A 46 6.22 0.64 -9.92
N LEU A 47 5.12 -0.03 -10.26
CA LEU A 47 4.29 -0.76 -9.30
C LEU A 47 5.07 -1.90 -8.63
N VAL A 48 5.81 -2.69 -9.41
CA VAL A 48 6.64 -3.78 -8.88
C VAL A 48 7.73 -3.24 -7.96
N ALA A 49 8.40 -2.15 -8.34
CA ALA A 49 9.40 -1.49 -7.49
C ALA A 49 8.77 -1.02 -6.17
N ARG A 50 7.61 -0.36 -6.26
CA ARG A 50 6.90 0.14 -5.08
C ARG A 50 6.44 -0.96 -4.13
N ILE A 51 5.97 -2.09 -4.67
CA ILE A 51 5.59 -3.27 -3.90
C ILE A 51 6.81 -3.78 -3.11
N LYS A 52 7.97 -3.95 -3.77
CA LYS A 52 9.20 -4.43 -3.12
C LYS A 52 9.70 -3.49 -2.03
N GLU A 53 9.68 -2.18 -2.27
CA GLU A 53 10.02 -1.17 -1.27
C GLU A 53 9.12 -1.31 -0.03
N LEU A 54 7.81 -1.43 -0.24
CA LEU A 54 6.84 -1.53 0.85
C LEU A 54 6.98 -2.83 1.65
N GLU A 55 7.32 -3.95 0.99
CA GLU A 55 7.64 -5.21 1.64
C GLU A 55 8.88 -5.11 2.51
N ALA A 56 9.94 -4.45 2.00
CA ALA A 56 11.17 -4.23 2.76
C ALA A 56 10.93 -3.32 3.97
N GLU A 57 10.17 -2.24 3.81
CA GLU A 57 9.76 -1.37 4.92
C GLU A 57 8.97 -2.14 5.99
N LEU A 58 8.02 -2.98 5.58
CA LEU A 58 7.22 -3.81 6.50
C LEU A 58 8.05 -4.87 7.22
N ALA A 59 9.08 -5.42 6.56
CA ALA A 59 10.00 -6.37 7.16
C ALA A 59 10.94 -5.70 8.15
N ALA A 60 11.40 -4.49 7.85
CA ALA A 60 12.25 -3.67 8.73
C ALA A 60 11.48 -3.23 9.99
N ASP A 61 10.21 -2.84 9.84
CA ASP A 61 9.35 -2.39 10.96
C ASP A 61 8.96 -3.53 11.92
N ARG A 62 9.11 -4.80 11.50
CA ARG A 62 8.85 -5.97 12.36
C ARG A 62 10.05 -6.35 13.24
N ARG A 63 11.25 -5.84 12.97
CA ARG A 63 12.45 -6.10 13.79
C ARG A 63 12.58 -5.10 14.93
#